data_AF-A0A3B8L468-F1
#
_entry.id   AF-A0A3B8L468-F1
#
_cell.length_a   1.000
_cell.length_b   1.000
_cell.length_c   1.000
_cell.angle_alpha   90.00
_cell.angle_beta   90.00
_cell.angle_gamma   90.00
#
_symmetry.space_group_name_H-M   'P 1'
#
loop_
_entity.id
_entity.type
_entity.pdbx_description
1 polymer ?
#
loop_
_entity_poly.entity_id
_entity_poly.type
_entity_poly.pdbx_seq_one_letter_code
_entity_poly.pdbx_strand_id
1 'polypeptide(L)'
;MTIEVLGGDIHLIDLQTRLPFRYGIATMTEAPHAFVRLHVLVDGQHSTGVAADFLPPKWFTKVPDTSLQTEILEMLTTIEVAVDLSVGSRAETPFELWQDLYERQAEWGRHQEWPPLLVNFGMTLVERAMLEAVARARGTNWFELLHGGGLGIRLGDCDNRLAGLEVGDLLPTGLPSEVIARHTVGMADPLTDEEITVEDRLEDGLPQSLAACLAEYGLCHLKIKVNGDCDSDLERLHNIARLVESSGVESFGFTLDGNEQFRDPGHFRTYWERLTGQPELHGFFSHLVFVEQPFHRDVALDRELMGGAGGLVAWADRPRMIIDESDARNDSLVLALELGYHGTSHKNCKGVFRGVINACLIEFLNRHNAGDGTRYIMSGEDLANIGPVALLQDLAVASSLGITSIERNGHHYFAGLQAFPEPVADQVLAAHGDLYHRSSNGWPTLTVRGGRVSLASLQRAPLGVGFAIDVEQFTDAVRWRAGIAT
;
A
#
# COMPACT_ATOMS: atom_id res chain seq x y z
N MET A 1 -11.12 -22.44 15.74
CA MET A 1 -9.67 -22.27 15.99
C MET A 1 -9.56 -21.17 17.00
N THR A 2 -9.36 -21.49 18.26
CA THR A 2 -9.34 -20.43 19.24
C THR A 2 -8.05 -19.62 19.08
N ILE A 3 -8.18 -18.30 19.02
CA ILE A 3 -7.07 -17.36 19.09
C ILE A 3 -7.22 -16.47 20.31
N GLU A 4 -6.13 -16.25 21.03
CA GLU A 4 -6.06 -15.37 22.21
C GLU A 4 -4.79 -14.53 22.15
N VAL A 5 -4.90 -13.22 22.31
CA VAL A 5 -3.74 -12.32 22.34
C VAL A 5 -3.24 -12.19 23.77
N LEU A 6 -2.00 -12.61 24.03
CA LEU A 6 -1.39 -12.61 25.35
C LEU A 6 -0.74 -11.27 25.69
N GLY A 7 -0.28 -10.54 24.68
CA GLY A 7 0.47 -9.30 24.82
C GLY A 7 1.07 -8.85 23.50
N GLY A 8 1.63 -7.64 23.49
CA GLY A 8 2.37 -7.11 22.36
C GLY A 8 3.35 -6.04 22.78
N ASP A 9 4.33 -5.78 21.92
CA ASP A 9 5.34 -4.74 22.09
C ASP A 9 5.56 -3.97 20.79
N ILE A 10 6.03 -2.73 20.93
CA ILE A 10 6.23 -1.78 19.84
C ILE A 10 7.67 -1.28 19.90
N HIS A 11 8.38 -1.40 18.80
CA HIS A 11 9.76 -0.93 18.66
C HIS A 11 9.92 -0.08 17.40
N LEU A 12 10.80 0.92 17.45
CA LEU A 12 11.02 1.87 16.38
C LEU A 12 12.50 2.03 16.02
N ILE A 13 12.73 2.30 14.74
CA ILE A 13 13.98 2.80 14.20
C ILE A 13 13.69 4.02 13.33
N ASP A 14 14.49 5.06 13.48
CA ASP A 14 14.40 6.24 12.61
C ASP A 14 15.22 6.02 11.35
N LEU A 15 14.56 6.08 10.20
CA LEU A 15 15.20 5.90 8.92
C LEU A 15 15.38 7.23 8.21
N GLN A 16 16.46 7.31 7.45
CA GLN A 16 16.77 8.43 6.57
C GLN A 16 16.45 8.03 5.13
N THR A 17 15.76 8.88 4.40
CA THR A 17 15.60 8.68 2.96
C THR A 17 16.90 9.08 2.26
N ARG A 18 17.25 8.38 1.17
CA ARG A 18 18.36 8.81 0.31
C ARG A 18 17.95 10.00 -0.58
N LEU A 19 16.67 10.04 -0.97
CA LEU A 19 16.07 11.10 -1.76
C LEU A 19 14.88 11.68 -1.00
N PRO A 20 14.64 13.01 -1.01
CA PRO A 20 13.44 13.58 -0.40
C PRO A 20 12.18 13.05 -1.08
N PHE A 21 11.24 12.48 -0.32
CA PHE A 21 9.99 11.94 -0.87
C PHE A 21 8.80 12.86 -0.61
N ARG A 22 8.07 13.27 -1.66
CA ARG A 22 6.90 14.15 -1.53
C ARG A 22 5.58 13.38 -1.40
N TYR A 23 4.92 13.53 -0.25
CA TYR A 23 3.53 13.13 0.00
C TYR A 23 2.63 14.37 -0.02
N GLY A 24 1.88 14.58 -1.09
CA GLY A 24 1.01 15.76 -1.22
C GLY A 24 1.76 17.06 -0.93
N ILE A 25 1.49 17.67 0.22
CA ILE A 25 2.04 18.97 0.65
C ILE A 25 3.30 18.88 1.53
N ALA A 26 3.78 17.68 1.90
CA ALA A 26 4.99 17.51 2.70
C ALA A 26 6.11 16.78 1.94
N THR A 27 7.34 17.06 2.37
CA THR A 27 8.54 16.34 1.94
C THR A 27 9.08 15.57 3.14
N MET A 28 9.18 14.25 3.00
CA MET A 28 9.74 13.33 3.97
C MET A 28 11.21 13.09 3.66
N THR A 29 12.08 13.42 4.60
CA THR A 29 13.51 13.07 4.59
C THR A 29 13.87 12.07 5.68
N GLU A 30 13.00 11.96 6.70
CA GLU A 30 13.12 11.03 7.81
C GLU A 30 11.78 10.31 7.99
N ALA A 31 11.83 9.01 8.27
CA ALA A 31 10.65 8.17 8.43
C ALA A 31 10.84 7.22 9.62
N PRO A 32 10.18 7.48 10.76
CA PRO A 32 10.11 6.49 11.82
C PRO A 32 9.46 5.22 11.28
N HIS A 33 10.12 4.09 11.51
CA HIS A 33 9.64 2.77 11.10
C HIS A 33 9.29 1.97 12.35
N ALA A 34 8.01 1.63 12.49
CA ALA A 34 7.50 0.93 13.65
C ALA A 34 7.37 -0.57 13.37
N PHE A 35 7.79 -1.38 14.33
CA PHE A 35 7.55 -2.81 14.42
C PHE A 35 6.55 -3.07 15.55
N VAL A 36 5.53 -3.88 15.26
CA VAL A 36 4.57 -4.38 16.25
C VAL A 36 4.74 -5.89 16.33
N ARG A 37 5.06 -6.42 17.50
CA ARG A 37 5.12 -7.85 17.77
C ARG A 37 3.95 -8.24 18.64
N LEU A 38 3.24 -9.31 18.28
CA LEU A 38 2.17 -9.88 19.10
C LEU A 38 2.53 -11.29 19.53
N HIS A 39 2.22 -11.59 20.79
CA HIS A 39 2.26 -12.93 21.36
C HIS A 39 0.84 -13.47 21.46
N VAL A 40 0.59 -14.64 20.88
CA VAL A 40 -0.75 -15.23 20.82
C VAL A 40 -0.73 -16.70 21.25
N LEU A 41 -1.88 -17.19 21.68
CA LEU A 41 -2.21 -18.61 21.70
C LEU A 41 -3.09 -18.94 20.49
N VAL A 42 -2.71 -19.97 19.74
CA VAL A 42 -3.53 -20.53 18.66
C VAL A 42 -3.80 -21.99 19.01
N ASP A 43 -5.07 -22.32 19.28
CA ASP A 43 -5.48 -23.62 19.84
C ASP A 43 -4.63 -24.05 21.07
N GLY A 44 -4.26 -23.08 21.91
CA GLY A 44 -3.43 -23.29 23.11
C GLY A 44 -1.92 -23.40 22.85
N GLN A 45 -1.46 -23.25 21.61
CA GLN A 45 -0.03 -23.20 21.27
C GLN A 45 0.47 -21.76 21.20
N HIS A 46 1.59 -21.47 21.86
CA HIS A 46 2.23 -20.16 21.78
C HIS A 46 2.80 -19.91 20.38
N SER A 47 2.53 -18.72 19.85
CA SER A 47 3.12 -18.23 18.61
C SER A 47 3.33 -16.72 18.69
N THR A 48 4.22 -16.22 17.85
CA THR A 48 4.54 -14.79 17.76
C THR A 48 4.51 -14.40 16.29
N GLY A 49 3.99 -13.22 15.99
CA GLY A 49 4.05 -12.61 14.67
C GLY A 49 4.42 -11.14 14.76
N VAL A 50 4.84 -10.57 13.64
CA VAL A 50 5.31 -9.19 13.55
C VAL A 50 4.58 -8.46 12.43
N ALA A 51 4.47 -7.15 12.54
CA ALA A 51 4.11 -6.28 11.43
C ALA A 51 4.99 -5.04 11.50
N ALA A 52 5.21 -4.38 10.36
CA ALA A 52 5.92 -3.13 10.34
C ALA A 52 5.35 -2.20 9.27
N ASP A 53 5.51 -0.90 9.48
CA ASP A 53 5.25 0.17 8.51
C ASP A 53 6.01 1.43 8.92
N PHE A 54 6.17 2.36 7.97
CA PHE A 54 6.52 3.74 8.31
C PHE A 54 5.39 4.48 8.99
N LEU A 55 5.73 5.59 9.62
CA LEU A 55 4.80 6.62 10.10
C LEU A 55 4.84 7.82 9.14
N PRO A 56 4.28 7.75 7.91
CA PRO A 56 4.38 8.82 6.91
C PRO A 56 3.43 9.98 7.24
N PRO A 57 3.96 11.17 7.59
CA PRO A 57 3.11 12.32 7.87
C PRO A 57 2.42 12.81 6.57
N LYS A 58 1.30 13.52 6.73
CA LYS A 58 0.49 14.13 5.67
C LYS A 58 -0.18 13.18 4.68
N TRP A 59 -0.19 11.88 4.98
CA TRP A 59 -0.93 10.90 4.18
C TRP A 59 -2.26 10.48 4.84
N PHE A 60 -2.23 10.10 6.12
CA PHE A 60 -3.44 9.70 6.87
C PHE A 60 -4.39 10.86 7.16
N THR A 61 -3.82 12.04 7.38
CA THR A 61 -4.49 13.32 7.55
C THR A 61 -3.88 14.33 6.58
N LYS A 62 -4.67 15.30 6.12
CA LYS A 62 -4.20 16.42 5.26
C LYS A 62 -4.55 17.75 5.91
N VAL A 63 -4.16 17.93 7.17
CA VAL A 63 -4.37 19.18 7.92
C VAL A 63 -3.10 20.02 7.83
N PRO A 64 -3.08 21.14 7.07
CA PRO A 64 -1.84 21.89 6.83
C PRO A 64 -1.17 22.42 8.10
N ASP A 65 -1.97 22.83 9.08
CA ASP A 65 -1.49 23.49 10.31
C ASP A 65 -0.96 22.52 11.37
N THR A 66 -1.22 21.21 11.24
CA THR A 66 -0.69 20.20 12.17
C THR A 66 0.80 19.98 11.89
N SER A 67 1.64 19.90 12.91
CA SER A 67 3.07 19.62 12.70
C SER A 67 3.30 18.18 12.24
N LEU A 68 4.40 17.91 11.49
CA LEU A 68 4.77 16.54 11.10
C LEU A 68 4.97 15.65 12.33
N GLN A 69 5.61 16.19 13.37
CA GLN A 69 5.85 15.50 14.63
C GLN A 69 4.54 15.11 15.34
N THR A 70 3.54 16.00 15.34
CA THR A 70 2.22 15.71 15.91
C THR A 70 1.57 14.53 15.18
N GLU A 71 1.55 14.52 13.84
CA GLU A 71 0.94 13.42 13.09
C GLU A 71 1.66 12.09 13.29
N ILE A 72 2.98 12.12 13.40
CA ILE A 72 3.79 10.93 13.75
C ILE A 72 3.39 10.38 15.13
N LEU A 73 3.22 11.25 16.12
CA LEU A 73 2.78 10.85 17.46
C LEU A 73 1.32 10.37 17.47
N GLU A 74 0.45 10.94 16.64
CA GLU A 74 -0.93 10.48 16.46
C GLU A 74 -0.96 9.06 15.88
N MET A 75 -0.17 8.80 14.83
CA MET A 75 -0.01 7.45 14.26
C MET A 75 0.54 6.45 15.28
N LEU A 76 1.57 6.81 16.04
CA LEU A 76 2.07 5.94 17.12
C LEU A 76 1.00 5.66 18.18
N THR A 77 0.19 6.68 18.53
CA THR A 77 -0.91 6.54 19.50
C THR A 77 -1.98 5.57 19.00
N THR A 78 -2.32 5.56 17.70
CA THR A 78 -3.30 4.58 17.19
C THR A 78 -2.77 3.15 17.28
N ILE A 79 -1.45 2.96 17.11
CA ILE A 79 -0.77 1.65 17.26
C ILE A 79 -0.79 1.19 18.72
N GLU A 80 -0.38 2.06 19.66
CA GLU A 80 -0.39 1.77 21.10
C GLU A 80 -1.79 1.34 21.56
N VAL A 81 -2.82 2.09 21.18
CA VAL A 81 -4.21 1.77 21.53
C VAL A 81 -4.67 0.45 20.91
N ALA A 82 -4.32 0.18 19.64
CA ALA A 82 -4.69 -1.08 19.00
C ALA A 82 -4.05 -2.28 19.71
N VAL A 83 -2.77 -2.18 20.09
CA VAL A 83 -2.08 -3.21 20.87
C VAL A 83 -2.78 -3.41 22.22
N ASP A 84 -3.02 -2.33 22.97
CA ASP A 84 -3.69 -2.38 24.27
C ASP A 84 -5.10 -3.01 24.19
N LEU A 85 -5.90 -2.63 23.19
CA LEU A 85 -7.22 -3.21 22.98
C LEU A 85 -7.15 -4.71 22.68
N SER A 86 -6.09 -5.16 21.99
CA SER A 86 -5.92 -6.55 21.63
C SER A 86 -5.60 -7.46 22.83
N VAL A 87 -4.87 -6.98 23.83
CA VAL A 87 -4.41 -7.81 24.96
C VAL A 87 -5.57 -8.43 25.73
N GLY A 88 -5.52 -9.75 25.92
CA GLY A 88 -6.55 -10.54 26.59
C GLY A 88 -7.79 -10.83 25.74
N SER A 89 -7.85 -10.33 24.51
CA SER A 89 -8.96 -10.60 23.59
C SER A 89 -8.86 -12.00 23.00
N ARG A 90 -10.01 -12.66 22.81
CA ARG A 90 -10.12 -14.04 22.37
C ARG A 90 -11.32 -14.26 21.46
N ALA A 91 -11.16 -15.07 20.42
CA ALA A 91 -12.25 -15.48 19.53
C ALA A 91 -12.04 -16.89 18.96
N GLU A 92 -13.04 -17.42 18.24
CA GLU A 92 -12.99 -18.74 17.60
C GLU A 92 -12.40 -18.72 16.18
N THR A 93 -12.16 -17.52 15.65
CA THR A 93 -11.45 -17.27 14.39
C THR A 93 -10.69 -15.95 14.43
N PRO A 94 -9.61 -15.79 13.64
CA PRO A 94 -8.92 -14.52 13.45
C PRO A 94 -9.84 -13.43 12.91
N PHE A 95 -10.78 -13.78 12.03
CA PHE A 95 -11.75 -12.84 11.48
C PHE A 95 -12.69 -12.27 12.55
N GLU A 96 -13.24 -13.10 13.45
CA GLU A 96 -14.07 -12.62 14.56
C GLU A 96 -13.31 -11.71 15.52
N LEU A 97 -12.07 -12.08 15.86
CA LEU A 97 -11.22 -11.25 16.70
C LEU A 97 -10.95 -9.89 16.04
N TRP A 98 -10.65 -9.89 14.74
CA TRP A 98 -10.49 -8.67 13.97
C TRP A 98 -11.76 -7.81 13.97
N GLN A 99 -12.95 -8.40 13.78
CA GLN A 99 -14.22 -7.64 13.79
C GLN A 99 -14.45 -6.93 15.12
N ASP A 100 -14.24 -7.63 16.25
CA ASP A 100 -14.37 -7.04 17.60
C ASP A 100 -13.38 -5.89 17.80
N LEU A 101 -12.09 -6.14 17.53
CA LEU A 101 -11.05 -5.14 17.74
C LEU A 101 -11.20 -3.94 16.80
N TYR A 102 -11.60 -4.16 15.55
CA TYR A 102 -11.86 -3.09 14.59
C TYR A 102 -12.98 -2.16 15.09
N GLU A 103 -14.10 -2.70 15.60
CA GLU A 103 -15.17 -1.86 16.13
C GLU A 103 -14.75 -1.11 17.41
N ARG A 104 -14.01 -1.77 18.32
CA ARG A 104 -13.48 -1.13 19.53
C ARG A 104 -12.51 0.01 19.22
N GLN A 105 -11.60 -0.18 18.26
CA GLN A 105 -10.72 0.88 17.79
C GLN A 105 -11.52 2.01 17.13
N ALA A 106 -12.49 1.67 16.28
CA ALA A 106 -13.33 2.65 15.61
C ALA A 106 -14.14 3.48 16.63
N GLU A 107 -14.65 2.87 17.70
CA GLU A 107 -15.31 3.56 18.81
C GLU A 107 -14.38 4.53 19.53
N TRP A 108 -13.17 4.08 19.89
CA TRP A 108 -12.15 4.95 20.46
C TRP A 108 -11.82 6.13 19.53
N GLY A 109 -11.64 5.88 18.23
CA GLY A 109 -11.33 6.90 17.24
C GLY A 109 -12.45 7.94 17.07
N ARG A 110 -13.72 7.52 17.17
CA ARG A 110 -14.87 8.45 17.19
C ARG A 110 -14.80 9.39 18.39
N HIS A 111 -14.35 8.94 19.55
CA HIS A 111 -14.16 9.80 20.73
C HIS A 111 -13.01 10.79 20.59
N GLN A 112 -11.99 10.48 19.79
CA GLN A 112 -10.89 11.41 19.48
C GLN A 112 -11.23 12.39 18.34
N GLU A 113 -12.37 12.20 17.66
CA GLU A 113 -12.72 12.91 16.42
C GLU A 113 -11.67 12.73 15.31
N TRP A 114 -10.97 11.58 15.31
CA TRP A 114 -9.94 11.27 14.32
C TRP A 114 -10.52 10.56 13.09
N PRO A 115 -9.97 10.81 11.89
CA PRO A 115 -10.49 10.19 10.68
C PRO A 115 -10.28 8.68 10.68
N PRO A 116 -11.22 7.88 10.14
CA PRO A 116 -11.13 6.42 10.15
C PRO A 116 -9.83 5.86 9.55
N LEU A 117 -9.28 6.51 8.52
CA LEU A 117 -8.04 6.07 7.89
C LEU A 117 -6.85 6.09 8.88
N LEU A 118 -6.72 7.17 9.67
CA LEU A 118 -5.70 7.28 10.72
C LEU A 118 -5.96 6.28 11.84
N VAL A 119 -7.20 6.22 12.33
CA VAL A 119 -7.62 5.36 13.44
C VAL A 119 -7.32 3.89 13.15
N ASN A 120 -7.64 3.44 11.94
CA ASN A 120 -7.49 2.05 11.52
C ASN A 120 -6.03 1.66 11.25
N PHE A 121 -5.12 2.62 11.06
CA PHE A 121 -3.71 2.34 10.81
C PHE A 121 -3.10 1.42 11.89
N GLY A 122 -3.31 1.74 13.17
CA GLY A 122 -2.84 0.91 14.28
C GLY A 122 -3.41 -0.50 14.26
N MET A 123 -4.71 -0.65 13.94
CA MET A 123 -5.35 -1.96 13.83
C MET A 123 -4.76 -2.81 12.71
N THR A 124 -4.26 -2.21 11.64
CA THR A 124 -3.63 -2.97 10.54
C THR A 124 -2.31 -3.61 10.94
N LEU A 125 -1.58 -3.06 11.92
CA LEU A 125 -0.36 -3.67 12.42
C LEU A 125 -0.69 -4.85 13.34
N VAL A 126 -1.68 -4.69 14.22
CA VAL A 126 -2.19 -5.77 15.08
C VAL A 126 -2.72 -6.93 14.25
N GLU A 127 -3.54 -6.66 13.22
CA GLU A 127 -4.09 -7.72 12.39
C GLU A 127 -2.99 -8.48 11.65
N ARG A 128 -1.97 -7.81 11.09
CA ARG A 128 -0.89 -8.47 10.33
C ARG A 128 0.01 -9.31 11.23
N ALA A 129 0.37 -8.80 12.40
CA ALA A 129 1.13 -9.54 13.39
C ALA A 129 0.35 -10.78 13.86
N MET A 130 -0.97 -10.65 14.07
CA MET A 130 -1.86 -11.76 14.39
C MET A 130 -1.90 -12.80 13.25
N LEU A 131 -2.10 -12.38 12.01
CA LEU A 131 -2.17 -13.25 10.83
C LEU A 131 -0.88 -14.03 10.62
N GLU A 132 0.27 -13.38 10.78
CA GLU A 132 1.56 -14.06 10.69
C GLU A 132 1.74 -15.08 11.82
N ALA A 133 1.38 -14.73 13.06
CA ALA A 133 1.46 -15.64 14.20
C ALA A 133 0.58 -16.88 14.01
N VAL A 134 -0.61 -16.72 13.44
CA VAL A 134 -1.51 -17.82 13.07
C VAL A 134 -0.89 -18.71 12.01
N ALA A 135 -0.34 -18.12 10.94
CA ALA A 135 0.34 -18.88 9.89
C ALA A 135 1.50 -19.70 10.46
N ARG A 136 2.30 -19.11 11.35
CA ARG A 136 3.41 -19.79 12.06
C ARG A 136 2.92 -20.93 12.95
N ALA A 137 1.91 -20.70 13.78
CA ALA A 137 1.36 -21.72 14.69
C ALA A 137 0.83 -22.94 13.92
N ARG A 138 0.25 -22.70 12.75
CA ARG A 138 -0.28 -23.73 11.85
C ARG A 138 0.78 -24.40 10.98
N GLY A 139 2.01 -23.88 10.95
CA GLY A 139 3.05 -24.36 10.04
C GLY A 139 2.70 -24.21 8.57
N THR A 140 1.94 -23.16 8.21
CA THR A 140 1.41 -22.91 6.86
C THR A 140 1.96 -21.60 6.30
N ASN A 141 1.92 -21.43 4.98
CA ASN A 141 2.15 -20.13 4.36
C ASN A 141 0.85 -19.29 4.29
N TRP A 142 1.00 -18.00 3.92
CA TRP A 142 -0.15 -17.07 3.79
C TRP A 142 -1.21 -17.52 2.79
N PHE A 143 -0.77 -18.00 1.62
CA PHE A 143 -1.68 -18.38 0.55
C PHE A 143 -2.59 -19.54 0.96
N GLU A 144 -2.00 -20.57 1.55
CA GLU A 144 -2.70 -21.73 2.10
C GLU A 144 -3.63 -21.34 3.25
N LEU A 145 -3.19 -20.44 4.14
CA LEU A 145 -4.02 -19.97 5.26
C LEU A 145 -5.27 -19.21 4.76
N LEU A 146 -5.09 -18.36 3.74
CA LEU A 146 -6.15 -17.55 3.13
C LEU A 146 -7.18 -18.42 2.41
N HIS A 147 -6.71 -19.35 1.55
CA HIS A 147 -7.59 -20.19 0.72
C HIS A 147 -8.18 -21.38 1.49
N GLY A 148 -7.49 -21.87 2.52
CA GLY A 148 -7.92 -23.03 3.31
C GLY A 148 -9.00 -22.73 4.36
N GLY A 149 -9.55 -21.52 4.38
CA GLY A 149 -10.57 -21.10 5.37
C GLY A 149 -10.02 -20.92 6.78
N GLY A 150 -8.71 -20.99 6.99
CA GLY A 150 -8.07 -20.94 8.32
C GLY A 150 -8.26 -19.59 9.03
N LEU A 151 -8.60 -18.54 8.30
CA LEU A 151 -8.92 -17.22 8.86
C LEU A 151 -10.37 -17.09 9.36
N GLY A 152 -11.27 -17.99 8.93
CA GLY A 152 -12.69 -17.94 9.28
C GLY A 152 -13.45 -16.74 8.70
N ILE A 153 -13.02 -16.22 7.55
CA ILE A 153 -13.66 -15.06 6.89
C ILE A 153 -15.06 -15.46 6.44
N ARG A 154 -16.08 -14.78 6.94
CA ARG A 154 -17.48 -14.98 6.53
C ARG A 154 -17.89 -13.87 5.58
N LEU A 155 -17.70 -14.09 4.28
CA LEU A 155 -17.94 -13.06 3.26
C LEU A 155 -19.40 -12.56 3.25
N GLY A 156 -20.36 -13.45 3.51
CA GLY A 156 -21.78 -13.09 3.59
C GLY A 156 -22.12 -12.10 4.71
N ASP A 157 -21.34 -12.08 5.81
CA ASP A 157 -21.52 -11.12 6.90
C ASP A 157 -21.02 -9.71 6.51
N CYS A 158 -20.11 -9.64 5.53
CA CYS A 158 -19.56 -8.39 5.01
C CYS A 158 -20.41 -7.81 3.88
N ASP A 159 -20.88 -8.68 2.97
CA ASP A 159 -21.76 -8.30 1.87
C ASP A 159 -22.69 -9.47 1.51
N ASN A 160 -24.00 -9.23 1.58
CA ASN A 160 -25.01 -10.26 1.33
C ASN A 160 -24.91 -10.89 -0.08
N ARG A 161 -24.32 -10.18 -1.06
CA ARG A 161 -24.09 -10.73 -2.41
C ARG A 161 -23.09 -11.88 -2.40
N LEU A 162 -22.23 -11.94 -1.39
CA LEU A 162 -21.21 -12.98 -1.21
C LEU A 162 -21.70 -14.12 -0.30
N ALA A 163 -22.98 -14.15 0.07
CA ALA A 163 -23.52 -15.19 0.94
C ALA A 163 -23.34 -16.59 0.34
N GLY A 164 -22.74 -17.49 1.12
CA GLY A 164 -22.46 -18.88 0.72
C GLY A 164 -21.22 -19.05 -0.17
N LEU A 165 -20.47 -17.99 -0.43
CA LEU A 165 -19.17 -18.04 -1.10
C LEU A 165 -18.04 -18.00 -0.08
N GLU A 166 -16.96 -18.70 -0.40
CA GLU A 166 -15.71 -18.69 0.34
C GLU A 166 -14.63 -17.88 -0.40
N VAL A 167 -13.60 -17.45 0.31
CA VAL A 167 -12.47 -16.71 -0.30
C VAL A 167 -11.85 -17.49 -1.46
N GLY A 168 -11.68 -18.80 -1.29
CA GLY A 168 -11.09 -19.68 -2.31
C GLY A 168 -11.95 -19.87 -3.57
N ASP A 169 -13.24 -19.53 -3.53
CA ASP A 169 -14.11 -19.57 -4.72
C ASP A 169 -13.87 -18.38 -5.66
N LEU A 170 -13.39 -17.26 -5.10
CA LEU A 170 -13.27 -15.97 -5.77
C LEU A 170 -11.81 -15.64 -6.08
N LEU A 171 -10.90 -15.75 -5.10
CA LEU A 171 -9.51 -15.35 -5.31
C LEU A 171 -8.71 -16.34 -6.18
N PRO A 172 -7.59 -15.92 -6.80
CA PRO A 172 -6.81 -16.78 -7.68
C PRO A 172 -6.24 -18.00 -6.97
N THR A 173 -6.45 -19.19 -7.55
CA THR A 173 -5.97 -20.47 -7.00
C THR A 173 -4.49 -20.74 -7.24
N GLY A 174 -3.79 -19.87 -7.97
CA GLY A 174 -2.34 -19.92 -8.18
C GLY A 174 -1.75 -18.54 -8.12
N LEU A 175 -0.61 -18.40 -7.44
CA LEU A 175 0.12 -17.15 -7.36
C LEU A 175 1.15 -17.03 -8.50
N PRO A 176 1.29 -15.85 -9.10
CA PRO A 176 2.34 -15.64 -10.10
C PRO A 176 3.72 -15.73 -9.44
N SER A 177 4.73 -16.23 -10.15
CA SER A 177 6.11 -16.32 -9.63
C SER A 177 6.77 -14.95 -9.46
N GLU A 178 6.22 -13.92 -10.10
CA GLU A 178 6.71 -12.55 -10.13
C GLU A 178 5.55 -11.57 -10.31
N VAL A 179 5.76 -10.32 -9.92
CA VAL A 179 4.82 -9.21 -10.14
C VAL A 179 5.56 -8.01 -10.69
N ILE A 180 4.84 -7.16 -11.42
CA ILE A 180 5.37 -5.90 -11.92
C ILE A 180 5.50 -4.93 -10.75
N ALA A 181 6.71 -4.41 -10.56
CA ALA A 181 6.99 -3.30 -9.64
C ALA A 181 6.74 -1.98 -10.39
N ARG A 182 5.52 -1.45 -10.24
CA ARG A 182 5.12 -0.18 -10.86
C ARG A 182 5.86 0.95 -10.15
N HIS A 183 6.84 1.54 -10.82
CA HIS A 183 7.72 2.54 -10.22
C HIS A 183 7.04 3.90 -10.14
N THR A 184 7.07 4.52 -8.96
CA THR A 184 6.47 5.85 -8.76
C THR A 184 7.40 6.93 -9.28
N VAL A 185 6.87 7.79 -10.16
CA VAL A 185 7.49 9.03 -10.61
C VAL A 185 6.84 10.17 -9.85
N GLY A 186 7.51 10.62 -8.81
CA GLY A 186 7.13 11.77 -8.00
C GLY A 186 7.16 13.07 -8.80
N MET A 187 6.47 14.10 -8.29
CA MET A 187 6.38 15.41 -8.95
C MET A 187 7.75 16.11 -9.05
N ALA A 188 8.64 15.86 -8.09
CA ALA A 188 9.97 16.47 -8.01
C ALA A 188 11.09 15.54 -8.48
N ASP A 189 10.77 14.32 -8.90
CA ASP A 189 11.78 13.36 -9.29
C ASP A 189 12.42 13.81 -10.62
N PRO A 190 13.75 13.80 -10.72
CA PRO A 190 14.44 14.14 -11.95
C PRO A 190 14.12 13.12 -13.03
N LEU A 191 13.72 13.57 -14.22
CA LEU A 191 13.46 12.67 -15.34
C LEU A 191 14.77 12.20 -15.98
N THR A 192 15.78 13.07 -15.99
CA THR A 192 17.10 12.85 -16.58
C THR A 192 18.21 13.16 -15.59
N ASP A 193 19.42 12.64 -15.81
CA ASP A 193 20.57 12.88 -14.91
C ASP A 193 21.07 14.33 -14.96
N GLU A 194 20.77 15.05 -16.04
CA GLU A 194 21.07 16.47 -16.23
C GLU A 194 20.20 17.37 -15.34
N GLU A 195 19.04 16.91 -14.90
CA GLU A 195 18.17 17.63 -13.94
C GLU A 195 18.70 17.55 -12.50
N ILE A 196 19.67 16.66 -12.23
CA ILE A 196 20.25 16.48 -10.90
C ILE A 196 21.39 17.48 -10.69
N THR A 197 21.21 18.39 -9.74
CA THR A 197 22.21 19.38 -9.34
C THR A 197 23.48 18.70 -8.78
N VAL A 198 24.58 19.45 -8.68
CA VAL A 198 25.80 18.90 -8.10
C VAL A 198 25.61 18.61 -6.60
N GLU A 199 24.81 19.45 -5.94
CA GLU A 199 24.51 19.36 -4.52
C GLU A 199 23.57 18.18 -4.17
N ASP A 200 22.65 17.84 -5.06
CA ASP A 200 21.66 16.75 -4.85
C ASP A 200 22.15 15.38 -5.36
N ARG A 201 23.33 15.32 -5.99
CA ARG A 201 23.87 14.07 -6.56
C ARG A 201 24.38 13.14 -5.46
N LEU A 202 23.95 11.89 -5.49
CA LEU A 202 24.32 10.87 -4.51
C LEU A 202 25.41 9.94 -5.07
N GLU A 203 26.31 9.50 -4.20
CA GLU A 203 27.39 8.54 -4.51
C GLU A 203 27.13 7.16 -3.85
N ASP A 204 25.87 6.75 -3.76
CA ASP A 204 25.46 5.49 -3.13
C ASP A 204 25.29 4.32 -4.13
N GLY A 205 25.62 4.54 -5.40
CA GLY A 205 25.60 3.52 -6.45
C GLY A 205 24.21 3.09 -6.92
N LEU A 206 23.15 3.81 -6.55
CA LEU A 206 21.78 3.52 -6.96
C LEU A 206 21.25 4.60 -7.93
N PRO A 207 20.40 4.26 -8.91
CA PRO A 207 19.87 5.23 -9.87
C PRO A 207 19.04 6.32 -9.16
N GLN A 208 19.12 7.55 -9.68
CA GLN A 208 18.42 8.73 -9.15
C GLN A 208 17.37 9.30 -10.12
N SER A 209 17.64 9.31 -11.44
CA SER A 209 16.67 9.79 -12.43
C SER A 209 15.75 8.68 -12.94
N LEU A 210 14.60 9.07 -13.51
CA LEU A 210 13.71 8.12 -14.19
C LEU A 210 14.44 7.39 -15.34
N ALA A 211 15.26 8.10 -16.10
CA ALA A 211 16.07 7.53 -17.18
C ALA A 211 17.00 6.42 -16.65
N ALA A 212 17.72 6.71 -15.56
CA ALA A 212 18.60 5.73 -14.92
C ALA A 212 17.81 4.55 -14.35
N CYS A 213 16.63 4.78 -13.77
CA CYS A 213 15.78 3.71 -13.24
C CYS A 213 15.21 2.81 -14.36
N LEU A 214 14.77 3.40 -15.48
CA LEU A 214 14.31 2.65 -16.68
C LEU A 214 15.41 1.71 -17.18
N ALA A 215 16.65 2.20 -17.27
CA ALA A 215 17.80 1.43 -17.74
C ALA A 215 18.23 0.34 -16.74
N GLU A 216 18.40 0.68 -15.47
CA GLU A 216 18.91 -0.24 -14.44
C GLU A 216 17.92 -1.36 -14.13
N TYR A 217 16.65 -1.01 -13.95
CA TYR A 217 15.63 -1.96 -13.50
C TYR A 217 14.82 -2.58 -14.64
N GLY A 218 14.96 -2.05 -15.87
CA GLY A 218 14.15 -2.44 -17.02
C GLY A 218 12.66 -2.14 -16.80
N LEU A 219 12.34 -0.98 -16.20
CA LEU A 219 10.98 -0.65 -15.77
C LEU A 219 9.98 -0.75 -16.93
N CYS A 220 8.85 -1.40 -16.69
CA CYS A 220 7.78 -1.52 -17.68
C CYS A 220 6.48 -0.82 -17.27
N HIS A 221 6.24 -0.61 -15.98
CA HIS A 221 5.08 0.15 -15.50
C HIS A 221 5.49 1.33 -14.62
N LEU A 222 4.77 2.45 -14.75
CA LEU A 222 4.95 3.66 -13.93
C LEU A 222 3.67 4.07 -13.19
N LYS A 223 3.82 4.67 -12.01
CA LYS A 223 2.78 5.48 -11.35
C LYS A 223 3.24 6.93 -11.41
N ILE A 224 2.54 7.78 -12.17
CA ILE A 224 2.96 9.15 -12.40
C ILE A 224 2.09 10.08 -11.56
N LYS A 225 2.70 10.82 -10.64
CA LYS A 225 1.98 11.82 -9.83
C LYS A 225 1.70 13.08 -10.67
N VAL A 226 0.48 13.57 -10.59
CA VAL A 226 0.05 14.84 -11.20
C VAL A 226 -0.39 15.84 -10.13
N ASN A 227 -0.20 17.13 -10.39
CA ASN A 227 -0.46 18.19 -9.40
C ASN A 227 -1.76 18.96 -9.65
N GLY A 228 -2.46 18.70 -10.77
CA GLY A 228 -3.71 19.37 -11.13
C GLY A 228 -3.53 20.73 -11.83
N ASP A 229 -2.29 21.22 -11.93
CA ASP A 229 -1.91 22.33 -12.81
C ASP A 229 -1.65 21.76 -14.20
N CYS A 230 -2.64 21.96 -15.06
CA CYS A 230 -2.67 21.34 -16.38
C CYS A 230 -1.47 21.72 -17.27
N ASP A 231 -0.89 22.92 -17.13
CA ASP A 231 0.24 23.32 -17.98
C ASP A 231 1.51 22.57 -17.58
N SER A 232 1.81 22.55 -16.28
CA SER A 232 2.95 21.83 -15.74
C SER A 232 2.82 20.30 -15.90
N ASP A 233 1.61 19.76 -15.67
CA ASP A 233 1.34 18.34 -15.88
C ASP A 233 1.49 17.95 -17.35
N LEU A 234 1.02 18.77 -18.30
CA LEU A 234 1.20 18.52 -19.73
C LEU A 234 2.67 18.49 -20.13
N GLU A 235 3.46 19.46 -19.69
CA GLU A 235 4.90 19.51 -19.97
C GLU A 235 5.59 18.26 -19.42
N ARG A 236 5.30 17.90 -18.16
CA ARG A 236 5.90 16.74 -17.51
C ARG A 236 5.50 15.43 -18.20
N LEU A 237 4.24 15.26 -18.56
CA LEU A 237 3.75 14.07 -19.26
C LEU A 237 4.37 13.93 -20.66
N HIS A 238 4.57 15.03 -21.40
CA HIS A 238 5.31 14.98 -22.67
C HIS A 238 6.76 14.54 -22.48
N ASN A 239 7.43 15.01 -21.44
CA ASN A 239 8.81 14.63 -21.17
C ASN A 239 8.93 13.15 -20.79
N ILE A 240 8.02 12.65 -19.94
CA ILE A 240 7.96 11.24 -19.58
C ILE A 240 7.63 10.37 -20.80
N ALA A 241 6.65 10.76 -21.62
CA ALA A 241 6.27 10.00 -22.82
C ALA A 241 7.45 9.84 -23.78
N ARG A 242 8.18 10.93 -24.06
CA ARG A 242 9.39 10.90 -24.91
C ARG A 242 10.49 10.02 -24.34
N LEU A 243 10.68 10.04 -23.02
CA LEU A 243 11.68 9.22 -22.35
C LEU A 243 11.34 7.72 -22.39
N VAL A 244 10.07 7.37 -22.17
CA VAL A 244 9.61 5.98 -22.28
C VAL A 244 9.74 5.48 -23.72
N GLU A 245 9.35 6.30 -24.70
CA GLU A 245 9.48 5.97 -26.13
C GLU A 245 10.95 5.74 -26.51
N SER A 246 11.86 6.63 -26.10
CA SER A 246 13.29 6.49 -26.40
C SER A 246 13.97 5.31 -25.70
N SER A 247 13.41 4.86 -24.57
CA SER A 247 13.90 3.70 -23.82
C SER A 247 13.53 2.36 -24.47
N GLY A 248 12.59 2.34 -25.43
CA GLY A 248 12.23 1.15 -26.19
C GLY A 248 11.46 0.07 -25.40
N VAL A 249 10.67 0.47 -24.40
CA VAL A 249 9.91 -0.46 -23.55
C VAL A 249 8.73 -1.08 -24.32
N GLU A 250 8.84 -2.38 -24.67
CA GLU A 250 7.80 -3.15 -25.35
C GLU A 250 6.83 -3.77 -24.29
N SER A 251 5.60 -3.28 -24.16
CA SER A 251 4.59 -3.60 -23.09
C SER A 251 4.55 -2.63 -21.91
N PHE A 252 4.56 -1.34 -22.21
CA PHE A 252 4.44 -0.29 -21.22
C PHE A 252 3.00 -0.12 -20.69
N GLY A 253 2.87 0.26 -19.42
CA GLY A 253 1.62 0.66 -18.79
C GLY A 253 1.86 1.72 -17.72
N PHE A 254 0.88 2.60 -17.47
CA PHE A 254 1.02 3.55 -16.35
C PHE A 254 -0.29 3.91 -15.69
N THR A 255 -0.19 4.46 -14.49
CA THR A 255 -1.31 5.06 -13.77
C THR A 255 -1.01 6.53 -13.53
N LEU A 256 -2.06 7.35 -13.45
CA LEU A 256 -1.94 8.72 -12.96
C LEU A 256 -2.43 8.76 -11.52
N ASP A 257 -1.69 9.42 -10.64
CA ASP A 257 -2.07 9.64 -9.25
C ASP A 257 -2.38 11.13 -9.06
N GLY A 258 -3.67 11.42 -8.89
CA GLY A 258 -4.16 12.77 -8.68
C GLY A 258 -4.08 13.24 -7.24
N ASN A 259 -3.67 12.39 -6.29
CA ASN A 259 -3.30 12.72 -4.91
C ASN A 259 -4.19 13.81 -4.24
N GLU A 260 -5.51 13.73 -4.46
CA GLU A 260 -6.56 14.61 -3.91
C GLU A 260 -6.59 16.08 -4.40
N GLN A 261 -6.12 16.37 -5.63
CA GLN A 261 -6.03 17.75 -6.15
C GLN A 261 -7.39 18.39 -6.52
N PHE A 262 -8.43 17.60 -6.81
CA PHE A 262 -9.70 18.13 -7.30
C PHE A 262 -10.80 18.09 -6.23
N ARG A 263 -11.62 19.14 -6.16
CA ARG A 263 -12.83 19.17 -5.30
C ARG A 263 -14.14 19.21 -6.08
N ASP A 264 -14.07 19.35 -7.40
CA ASP A 264 -15.22 19.49 -8.29
C ASP A 264 -15.08 18.57 -9.51
N PRO A 265 -16.07 17.72 -9.82
CA PRO A 265 -16.06 16.85 -11.00
C PRO A 265 -15.93 17.60 -12.33
N GLY A 266 -16.54 18.80 -12.45
CA GLY A 266 -16.47 19.61 -13.66
C GLY A 266 -15.07 20.16 -13.93
N HIS A 267 -14.37 20.59 -12.88
CA HIS A 267 -12.97 21.00 -12.96
C HIS A 267 -12.07 19.83 -13.38
N PHE A 268 -12.22 18.66 -12.76
CA PHE A 268 -11.44 17.48 -13.16
C PHE A 268 -11.76 17.05 -14.60
N ARG A 269 -13.03 17.12 -15.02
CA ARG A 269 -13.42 16.85 -16.40
C ARG A 269 -12.74 17.80 -17.39
N THR A 270 -12.74 19.10 -17.10
CA THR A 270 -12.06 20.11 -17.95
C THR A 270 -10.56 19.84 -18.04
N TYR A 271 -9.93 19.52 -16.92
CA TYR A 271 -8.52 19.11 -16.85
C TYR A 271 -8.26 17.87 -17.71
N TRP A 272 -9.08 16.83 -17.53
CA TRP A 272 -8.96 15.57 -18.25
C TRP A 272 -9.11 15.74 -19.77
N GLU A 273 -10.16 16.42 -20.21
CA GLU A 273 -10.42 16.67 -21.63
C GLU A 273 -9.26 17.45 -22.29
N ARG A 274 -8.64 18.38 -21.55
CA ARG A 274 -7.47 19.11 -22.02
C ARG A 274 -6.21 18.24 -22.11
N LEU A 275 -5.97 17.37 -21.13
CA LEU A 275 -4.87 16.41 -21.15
C LEU A 275 -4.99 15.44 -22.33
N THR A 276 -6.14 14.78 -22.47
CA THR A 276 -6.35 13.77 -23.51
C THR A 276 -6.59 14.36 -24.88
N GLY A 277 -6.85 15.67 -24.98
CA GLY A 277 -7.00 16.38 -26.25
C GLY A 277 -5.69 16.69 -26.96
N GLN A 278 -4.53 16.36 -26.37
CA GLN A 278 -3.21 16.56 -26.99
C GLN A 278 -2.89 15.41 -27.96
N PRO A 279 -2.81 15.65 -29.28
CA PRO A 279 -2.54 14.59 -30.26
C PRO A 279 -1.23 13.82 -30.01
N GLU A 280 -0.21 14.51 -29.53
CA GLU A 280 1.12 13.97 -29.23
C GLU A 280 1.10 12.95 -28.08
N LEU A 281 0.12 13.06 -27.17
CA LEU A 281 -0.03 12.15 -26.03
C LEU A 281 -1.03 11.02 -26.28
N HIS A 282 -1.74 10.99 -27.41
CA HIS A 282 -2.72 9.92 -27.69
C HIS A 282 -2.11 8.51 -27.62
N GLY A 283 -0.93 8.34 -28.21
CA GLY A 283 -0.20 7.06 -28.14
C GLY A 283 0.15 6.70 -26.70
N PHE A 284 0.67 7.66 -25.94
CA PHE A 284 1.00 7.48 -24.52
C PHE A 284 -0.25 7.09 -23.71
N PHE A 285 -1.33 7.87 -23.78
CA PHE A 285 -2.58 7.61 -23.04
C PHE A 285 -3.27 6.28 -23.39
N SER A 286 -2.96 5.66 -24.53
CA SER A 286 -3.43 4.30 -24.82
C SER A 286 -2.87 3.24 -23.85
N HIS A 287 -1.80 3.56 -23.13
CA HIS A 287 -1.18 2.74 -22.08
C HIS A 287 -1.68 3.06 -20.67
N LEU A 288 -2.59 4.02 -20.50
CA LEU A 288 -3.13 4.37 -19.19
C LEU A 288 -4.02 3.24 -18.66
N VAL A 289 -3.73 2.79 -17.44
CA VAL A 289 -4.50 1.74 -16.75
C VAL A 289 -5.69 2.34 -15.99
N PHE A 290 -5.43 3.36 -15.15
CA PHE A 290 -6.44 4.10 -14.40
C PHE A 290 -5.88 5.41 -13.83
N VAL A 291 -6.77 6.26 -13.33
CA VAL A 291 -6.48 7.45 -12.51
C VAL A 291 -6.82 7.15 -11.04
N GLU A 292 -5.86 7.32 -10.15
CA GLU A 292 -5.97 7.12 -8.71
C GLU A 292 -6.35 8.43 -8.01
N GLN A 293 -7.33 8.35 -7.10
CA GLN A 293 -7.76 9.41 -6.18
C GLN A 293 -7.60 10.85 -6.74
N PRO A 294 -8.27 11.20 -7.86
CA PRO A 294 -8.22 12.57 -8.35
C PRO A 294 -8.89 13.54 -7.37
N PHE A 295 -9.95 13.09 -6.69
CA PHE A 295 -10.76 13.95 -5.83
C PHE A 295 -10.30 13.92 -4.37
N HIS A 296 -10.42 15.06 -3.70
CA HIS A 296 -10.17 15.18 -2.27
C HIS A 296 -11.12 14.29 -1.46
N ARG A 297 -10.61 13.64 -0.41
CA ARG A 297 -11.34 12.62 0.34
C ARG A 297 -12.64 13.12 0.98
N ASP A 298 -12.68 14.41 1.32
CA ASP A 298 -13.88 15.10 1.83
C ASP A 298 -15.07 15.05 0.85
N VAL A 299 -14.81 14.96 -0.46
CA VAL A 299 -15.84 15.05 -1.50
C VAL A 299 -15.93 13.81 -2.39
N ALA A 300 -14.89 12.98 -2.41
CA ALA A 300 -14.78 11.82 -3.30
C ALA A 300 -15.93 10.82 -3.16
N LEU A 301 -16.53 10.72 -1.96
CA LEU A 301 -17.67 9.84 -1.69
C LEU A 301 -18.96 10.60 -1.36
N ASP A 302 -19.03 11.89 -1.70
CA ASP A 302 -20.25 12.69 -1.54
C ASP A 302 -21.30 12.28 -2.58
N ARG A 303 -22.48 11.86 -2.10
CA ARG A 303 -23.55 11.33 -2.97
C ARG A 303 -24.19 12.39 -3.87
N GLU A 304 -24.27 13.64 -3.41
CA GLU A 304 -24.89 14.73 -4.18
C GLU A 304 -23.95 15.20 -5.28
N LEU A 305 -22.69 15.45 -4.94
CA LEU A 305 -21.67 15.94 -5.86
C LEU A 305 -21.27 14.87 -6.89
N MET A 306 -20.98 13.65 -6.43
CA MET A 306 -20.42 12.60 -7.29
C MET A 306 -21.49 11.76 -7.99
N GLY A 307 -22.68 11.62 -7.39
CA GLY A 307 -23.80 10.88 -7.95
C GLY A 307 -24.80 11.73 -8.75
N GLY A 308 -24.73 13.06 -8.65
CA GLY A 308 -25.65 13.97 -9.32
C GLY A 308 -25.46 14.08 -10.84
N ALA A 309 -26.25 14.93 -11.50
CA ALA A 309 -26.24 15.11 -12.96
C ALA A 309 -24.91 15.65 -13.52
N GLY A 310 -24.08 16.28 -12.69
CA GLY A 310 -22.71 16.70 -13.03
C GLY A 310 -21.62 15.78 -12.50
N GLY A 311 -22.00 14.68 -11.84
CA GLY A 311 -21.10 13.73 -11.21
C GLY A 311 -20.52 12.69 -12.17
N LEU A 312 -19.86 11.68 -11.62
CA LEU A 312 -19.11 10.69 -12.42
C LEU A 312 -20.03 9.78 -13.24
N VAL A 313 -21.17 9.39 -12.68
CA VAL A 313 -22.15 8.52 -13.37
C VAL A 313 -22.66 9.14 -14.68
N ALA A 314 -22.80 10.47 -14.71
CA ALA A 314 -23.27 11.19 -15.89
C ALA A 314 -22.18 11.43 -16.96
N TRP A 315 -20.91 11.15 -16.64
CA TRP A 315 -19.78 11.36 -17.55
C TRP A 315 -19.39 10.05 -18.23
N ALA A 316 -19.92 9.83 -19.45
CA ALA A 316 -19.76 8.58 -20.19
C ALA A 316 -18.29 8.25 -20.54
N ASP A 317 -17.56 9.21 -21.09
CA ASP A 317 -16.18 9.03 -21.58
C ASP A 317 -15.10 9.34 -20.51
N ARG A 318 -15.43 9.19 -19.23
CA ARG A 318 -14.50 9.41 -18.12
C ARG A 318 -13.40 8.35 -18.10
N PRO A 319 -12.19 8.66 -17.57
CA PRO A 319 -11.19 7.64 -17.36
C PRO A 319 -11.66 6.62 -16.32
N ARG A 320 -11.03 5.43 -16.33
CA ARG A 320 -11.14 4.52 -15.19
C ARG A 320 -10.55 5.20 -13.97
N MET A 321 -11.31 5.23 -12.89
CA MET A 321 -10.92 5.91 -11.65
C MET A 321 -11.08 4.97 -10.47
N ILE A 322 -10.11 4.99 -9.57
CA ILE A 322 -10.18 4.27 -8.29
C ILE A 322 -10.06 5.25 -7.12
N ILE A 323 -10.57 4.86 -5.96
CA ILE A 323 -10.28 5.52 -4.69
C ILE A 323 -9.04 4.92 -4.02
N ASP A 324 -8.29 5.73 -3.27
CA ASP A 324 -7.18 5.32 -2.40
C ASP A 324 -7.38 5.85 -0.97
N GLU A 325 -7.12 7.13 -0.71
CA GLU A 325 -7.27 7.70 0.64
C GLU A 325 -8.73 7.82 1.10
N SER A 326 -9.69 7.79 0.17
CA SER A 326 -11.11 7.67 0.50
C SER A 326 -11.54 6.25 0.89
N ASP A 327 -10.69 5.23 0.71
CA ASP A 327 -10.94 3.86 1.18
C ASP A 327 -10.58 3.71 2.67
N ALA A 328 -11.34 4.42 3.50
CA ALA A 328 -11.13 4.51 4.94
C ALA A 328 -12.06 3.60 5.77
N ARG A 329 -13.10 3.03 5.16
CA ARG A 329 -14.16 2.27 5.85
C ARG A 329 -14.53 1.00 5.08
N ASN A 330 -15.19 0.05 5.76
CA ASN A 330 -15.61 -1.23 5.16
C ASN A 330 -16.61 -1.08 4.01
N ASP A 331 -17.38 0.01 3.98
CA ASP A 331 -18.37 0.31 2.94
C ASP A 331 -17.86 1.25 1.84
N SER A 332 -16.62 1.74 1.94
CA SER A 332 -16.04 2.72 0.99
C SER A 332 -16.06 2.23 -0.46
N LEU A 333 -15.69 0.96 -0.71
CA LEU A 333 -15.71 0.40 -2.07
C LEU A 333 -17.13 0.37 -2.64
N VAL A 334 -18.10 -0.16 -1.87
CA VAL A 334 -19.50 -0.27 -2.34
C VAL A 334 -20.03 1.11 -2.73
N LEU A 335 -19.80 2.11 -1.87
CA LEU A 335 -20.19 3.48 -2.15
C LEU A 335 -19.48 4.06 -3.39
N ALA A 336 -18.17 3.82 -3.54
CA ALA A 336 -17.42 4.29 -4.70
C ALA A 336 -17.99 3.73 -6.02
N LEU A 337 -18.32 2.43 -6.05
CA LEU A 337 -18.92 1.80 -7.23
C LEU A 337 -20.30 2.39 -7.55
N GLU A 338 -21.13 2.65 -6.54
CA GLU A 338 -22.43 3.34 -6.71
C GLU A 338 -22.27 4.74 -7.31
N LEU A 339 -21.19 5.44 -6.95
CA LEU A 339 -20.88 6.80 -7.43
C LEU A 339 -20.17 6.81 -8.79
N GLY A 340 -19.93 5.66 -9.42
CA GLY A 340 -19.37 5.58 -10.77
C GLY A 340 -17.85 5.45 -10.83
N TYR A 341 -17.17 5.22 -9.71
CA TYR A 341 -15.79 4.75 -9.70
C TYR A 341 -15.69 3.31 -10.22
N HIS A 342 -14.48 2.91 -10.61
CA HIS A 342 -14.17 1.60 -11.16
C HIS A 342 -13.46 0.70 -10.13
N GLY A 343 -13.31 1.14 -8.89
CA GLY A 343 -12.80 0.29 -7.81
C GLY A 343 -11.98 1.06 -6.78
N THR A 344 -11.04 0.35 -6.15
CA THR A 344 -10.25 0.83 -5.01
C THR A 344 -8.79 0.38 -5.12
N SER A 345 -7.96 0.75 -4.16
CA SER A 345 -6.62 0.20 -3.96
C SER A 345 -6.49 -0.59 -2.66
N HIS A 346 -5.62 -1.60 -2.67
CA HIS A 346 -5.12 -2.29 -1.49
C HIS A 346 -3.79 -1.68 -1.05
N LYS A 347 -3.65 -1.48 0.26
CA LYS A 347 -2.39 -1.22 0.97
C LYS A 347 -2.46 -1.97 2.29
N ASN A 348 -1.38 -2.58 2.74
CA ASN A 348 -1.42 -3.25 4.04
C ASN A 348 -1.75 -2.30 5.21
N CYS A 349 -1.35 -1.03 5.14
CA CYS A 349 -1.70 0.01 6.11
C CYS A 349 -3.21 0.38 6.12
N LYS A 350 -3.97 -0.08 5.11
CA LYS A 350 -5.42 0.05 5.03
C LYS A 350 -6.11 -1.18 5.59
N GLY A 351 -5.56 -2.35 5.36
CA GLY A 351 -5.83 -3.55 6.14
C GLY A 351 -6.10 -4.79 5.28
N VAL A 352 -5.58 -5.94 5.73
CA VAL A 352 -5.57 -7.21 5.00
C VAL A 352 -6.97 -7.79 4.87
N PHE A 353 -7.75 -7.85 5.95
CA PHE A 353 -9.11 -8.40 5.89
C PHE A 353 -10.00 -7.57 4.96
N ARG A 354 -9.94 -6.24 5.05
CA ARG A 354 -10.67 -5.35 4.14
C ARG A 354 -10.23 -5.55 2.68
N GLY A 355 -8.92 -5.66 2.43
CA GLY A 355 -8.38 -5.99 1.11
C GLY A 355 -8.94 -7.29 0.53
N VAL A 356 -8.95 -8.36 1.32
CA VAL A 356 -9.50 -9.67 0.92
C VAL A 356 -11.00 -9.57 0.59
N ILE A 357 -11.79 -8.93 1.45
CA ILE A 357 -13.24 -8.75 1.25
C ILE A 357 -13.52 -7.95 -0.02
N ASN A 358 -12.81 -6.83 -0.20
CA ASN A 358 -12.95 -5.97 -1.37
C ASN A 358 -12.55 -6.69 -2.66
N ALA A 359 -11.50 -7.52 -2.64
CA ALA A 359 -11.07 -8.31 -3.80
C ALA A 359 -12.10 -9.37 -4.16
N CYS A 360 -12.67 -10.06 -3.16
CA CYS A 360 -13.75 -11.02 -3.36
C CYS A 360 -14.98 -10.37 -3.98
N LEU A 361 -15.38 -9.19 -3.48
CA LEU A 361 -16.51 -8.43 -4.04
C LEU A 361 -16.26 -8.01 -5.49
N ILE A 362 -15.08 -7.46 -5.79
CA ILE A 362 -14.70 -7.05 -7.14
C ILE A 362 -14.75 -8.23 -8.11
N GLU A 363 -14.19 -9.38 -7.72
CA GLU A 363 -14.21 -10.57 -8.55
C GLU A 363 -15.64 -11.08 -8.78
N PHE A 364 -16.44 -11.15 -7.72
CA PHE A 364 -17.85 -11.52 -7.83
C PHE A 364 -18.57 -10.63 -8.85
N LEU A 365 -18.42 -9.31 -8.73
CA LEU A 365 -19.05 -8.36 -9.63
C LEU A 365 -18.54 -8.53 -11.07
N ASN A 366 -17.23 -8.68 -11.26
CA ASN A 366 -16.64 -8.89 -12.59
C ASN A 366 -17.17 -10.17 -13.28
N ARG A 367 -17.39 -11.26 -12.54
CA ARG A 367 -17.99 -12.49 -13.09
C ARG A 367 -19.45 -12.28 -13.51
N HIS A 368 -20.22 -11.53 -12.72
CA HIS A 368 -21.64 -11.28 -13.00
C HIS A 368 -21.87 -10.24 -14.10
N ASN A 369 -20.91 -9.31 -14.26
CA ASN A 369 -20.97 -8.22 -15.23
C ASN A 369 -20.21 -8.53 -16.53
N ALA A 370 -19.73 -9.76 -16.74
CA ALA A 370 -18.90 -10.14 -17.89
C ALA A 370 -19.51 -9.80 -19.29
N GLY A 371 -20.81 -9.50 -19.36
CA GLY A 371 -21.49 -9.07 -20.59
C GLY A 371 -21.72 -7.56 -20.77
N ASP A 372 -21.48 -6.72 -19.76
CA ASP A 372 -21.77 -5.27 -19.82
C ASP A 372 -20.56 -4.40 -20.16
N GLY A 373 -19.36 -4.99 -20.24
CA GLY A 373 -18.11 -4.31 -20.56
C GLY A 373 -17.49 -3.52 -19.39
N THR A 374 -18.18 -3.43 -18.25
CA THR A 374 -17.67 -2.81 -17.02
C THR A 374 -16.76 -3.79 -16.30
N ARG A 375 -15.52 -3.37 -16.04
CA ARG A 375 -14.57 -4.16 -15.25
C ARG A 375 -14.07 -3.33 -14.09
N TYR A 376 -14.30 -3.83 -12.89
CA TYR A 376 -13.81 -3.25 -11.65
C TYR A 376 -12.38 -3.69 -11.35
N ILE A 377 -11.63 -2.81 -10.70
CA ILE A 377 -10.19 -2.94 -10.47
C ILE A 377 -9.90 -2.80 -8.98
N MET A 378 -9.04 -3.69 -8.48
CA MET A 378 -8.28 -3.42 -7.27
C MET A 378 -6.83 -3.19 -7.65
N SER A 379 -6.29 -2.02 -7.35
CA SER A 379 -4.86 -1.76 -7.54
C SER A 379 -4.06 -2.09 -6.27
N GLY A 380 -2.79 -2.44 -6.41
CA GLY A 380 -1.87 -2.54 -5.28
C GLY A 380 -1.05 -1.27 -5.22
N GLU A 381 -1.13 -0.55 -4.10
CA GLU A 381 -0.41 0.70 -3.88
C GLU A 381 0.53 0.57 -2.68
N ASP A 382 1.42 1.53 -2.50
CA ASP A 382 2.49 1.47 -1.51
C ASP A 382 2.56 2.74 -0.67
N LEU A 383 3.23 2.66 0.49
CA LEU A 383 3.66 3.80 1.30
C LEU A 383 5.18 3.84 1.40
N ALA A 384 5.87 3.62 0.28
CA ALA A 384 7.31 3.49 0.20
C ALA A 384 7.88 2.31 1.01
N ASN A 385 7.11 1.24 1.21
CA ASN A 385 7.50 0.13 2.06
C ASN A 385 8.86 -0.46 1.70
N ILE A 386 9.61 -0.83 2.73
CA ILE A 386 10.88 -1.55 2.63
C ILE A 386 10.82 -2.85 3.45
N GLY A 387 11.81 -3.72 3.26
CA GLY A 387 12.05 -4.82 4.20
C GLY A 387 12.54 -4.29 5.55
N PRO A 388 12.67 -5.13 6.59
CA PRO A 388 12.61 -6.58 6.54
C PRO A 388 11.20 -7.18 6.68
N VAL A 389 10.16 -6.37 6.92
CA VAL A 389 8.79 -6.89 7.17
C VAL A 389 7.75 -6.28 6.24
N ALA A 390 7.62 -4.95 6.20
CA ALA A 390 6.52 -4.25 5.53
C ALA A 390 6.36 -4.64 4.05
N LEU A 391 7.45 -4.55 3.27
CA LEU A 391 7.44 -4.91 1.84
C LEU A 391 7.11 -6.38 1.60
N LEU A 392 7.61 -7.29 2.45
CA LEU A 392 7.40 -8.73 2.29
C LEU A 392 5.91 -9.08 2.49
N GLN A 393 5.31 -8.55 3.56
CA GLN A 393 3.89 -8.73 3.85
C GLN A 393 3.02 -8.10 2.76
N ASP A 394 3.39 -6.91 2.27
CA ASP A 394 2.60 -6.19 1.27
C ASP A 394 2.58 -6.91 -0.08
N LEU A 395 3.73 -7.41 -0.55
CA LEU A 395 3.80 -8.25 -1.74
C LEU A 395 3.05 -9.59 -1.58
N ALA A 396 3.17 -10.25 -0.42
CA ALA A 396 2.47 -11.51 -0.17
C ALA A 396 0.94 -11.35 -0.21
N VAL A 397 0.43 -10.30 0.45
CA VAL A 397 -1.01 -10.01 0.46
C VAL A 397 -1.49 -9.57 -0.91
N ALA A 398 -0.91 -8.50 -1.48
CA ALA A 398 -1.39 -7.93 -2.75
C ALA A 398 -1.41 -8.94 -3.90
N SER A 399 -0.37 -9.77 -4.02
CA SER A 399 -0.34 -10.82 -5.06
C SER A 399 -1.42 -11.89 -4.86
N SER A 400 -1.79 -12.20 -3.61
CA SER A 400 -2.88 -13.13 -3.28
C SER A 400 -4.26 -12.58 -3.58
N LEU A 401 -4.40 -11.26 -3.71
CA LEU A 401 -5.62 -10.60 -4.18
C LEU A 401 -5.74 -10.59 -5.71
N GLY A 402 -4.79 -11.20 -6.44
CA GLY A 402 -4.74 -11.22 -7.90
C GLY A 402 -4.13 -9.96 -8.53
N ILE A 403 -3.48 -9.11 -7.73
CA ILE A 403 -2.84 -7.90 -8.21
C ILE A 403 -1.49 -8.26 -8.84
N THR A 404 -1.32 -7.92 -10.12
CA THR A 404 -0.12 -8.28 -10.90
C THR A 404 0.83 -7.11 -11.18
N SER A 405 0.37 -5.88 -10.94
CA SER A 405 1.14 -4.64 -11.02
C SER A 405 0.92 -3.87 -9.73
N ILE A 406 1.98 -3.72 -8.94
CA ILE A 406 1.90 -3.14 -7.61
C ILE A 406 2.88 -1.97 -7.52
N GLU A 407 2.44 -0.83 -7.00
CA GLU A 407 3.32 0.31 -6.73
C GLU A 407 4.53 -0.14 -5.91
N ARG A 408 5.74 0.27 -6.33
CA ARG A 408 6.95 0.09 -5.54
C ARG A 408 7.86 1.29 -5.71
N ASN A 409 8.13 1.96 -4.60
CA ASN A 409 8.99 3.13 -4.57
C ASN A 409 9.94 3.16 -3.36
N GLY A 410 9.75 2.31 -2.35
CA GLY A 410 10.66 2.23 -1.20
C GLY A 410 12.12 2.01 -1.60
N HIS A 411 12.37 1.14 -2.59
CA HIS A 411 13.72 0.89 -3.13
C HIS A 411 14.38 2.09 -3.83
N HIS A 412 13.59 3.09 -4.22
CA HIS A 412 14.09 4.32 -4.84
C HIS A 412 14.46 5.35 -3.76
N TYR A 413 13.58 5.53 -2.76
CA TYR A 413 13.74 6.52 -1.70
C TYR A 413 14.58 6.05 -0.49
N PHE A 414 14.88 4.75 -0.37
CA PHE A 414 15.76 4.19 0.65
C PHE A 414 16.87 3.33 0.02
N ALA A 415 18.07 3.38 0.61
CA ALA A 415 19.21 2.58 0.17
C ALA A 415 19.11 1.13 0.69
N GLY A 416 18.20 0.34 0.09
CA GLY A 416 17.97 -1.05 0.47
C GLY A 416 17.69 -1.20 1.97
N LEU A 417 18.41 -2.09 2.64
CA LEU A 417 18.33 -2.32 4.09
C LEU A 417 19.53 -1.74 4.85
N GLN A 418 20.20 -0.71 4.32
CA GLN A 418 21.41 -0.11 4.91
C GLN A 418 21.28 0.26 6.39
N ALA A 419 20.11 0.77 6.80
CA ALA A 419 19.88 1.22 8.18
C ALA A 419 19.68 0.06 9.19
N PHE A 420 19.50 -1.18 8.72
CA PHE A 420 19.25 -2.32 9.59
C PHE A 420 20.56 -3.03 10.00
N PRO A 421 20.63 -3.60 11.21
CA PRO A 421 21.79 -4.37 11.66
C PRO A 421 22.10 -5.59 10.77
N GLU A 422 23.37 -5.98 10.69
CA GLU A 422 23.83 -7.12 9.86
C GLU A 422 23.06 -8.44 10.12
N PRO A 423 22.68 -8.81 11.36
CA PRO A 423 21.86 -10.01 11.58
C PRO A 423 20.52 -9.99 10.82
N VAL A 424 19.88 -8.82 10.71
CA VAL A 424 18.64 -8.64 9.93
C VAL A 424 18.94 -8.79 8.44
N ALA A 425 20.04 -8.21 7.97
CA ALA A 425 20.47 -8.32 6.59
C ALA A 425 20.70 -9.78 6.16
N ASP A 426 21.40 -10.55 7.00
CA ASP A 426 21.66 -11.97 6.77
C ASP A 426 20.38 -12.81 6.78
N GLN A 427 19.44 -12.53 7.71
CA GLN A 427 18.13 -13.19 7.74
C GLN A 427 17.35 -12.97 6.45
N VAL A 428 17.27 -11.73 5.95
CA VAL A 428 16.56 -11.40 4.71
C VAL A 428 17.21 -12.08 3.52
N LEU A 429 18.53 -12.03 3.37
CA LEU A 429 19.23 -12.68 2.26
C LEU A 429 19.09 -14.21 2.29
N ALA A 430 19.08 -14.82 3.48
CA ALA A 430 18.89 -16.25 3.63
C ALA A 430 17.46 -16.70 3.29
N ALA A 431 16.45 -15.94 3.72
CA ALA A 431 15.04 -16.28 3.51
C ALA A 431 14.52 -15.88 2.13
N HIS A 432 15.03 -14.77 1.57
CA HIS A 432 14.50 -14.09 0.39
C HIS A 432 15.56 -13.74 -0.66
N GLY A 433 16.56 -14.61 -0.87
CA GLY A 433 17.62 -14.39 -1.86
C GLY A 433 17.15 -14.36 -3.33
N ASP A 434 15.90 -14.72 -3.60
CA ASP A 434 15.22 -14.50 -4.88
C ASP A 434 14.70 -13.05 -5.05
N LEU A 435 14.41 -12.37 -3.95
CA LEU A 435 13.88 -11.02 -3.90
C LEU A 435 14.95 -9.97 -3.57
N TYR A 436 15.97 -10.35 -2.78
CA TYR A 436 17.06 -9.47 -2.34
C TYR A 436 18.41 -10.01 -2.79
N HIS A 437 19.32 -9.10 -3.16
CA HIS A 437 20.73 -9.39 -3.39
C HIS A 437 21.59 -8.44 -2.55
N ARG A 438 22.85 -8.80 -2.32
CA ARG A 438 23.81 -7.91 -1.65
C ARG A 438 24.35 -6.89 -2.66
N SER A 439 24.18 -5.60 -2.38
CA SER A 439 24.65 -4.52 -3.26
C SER A 439 26.19 -4.44 -3.28
N SER A 440 26.73 -3.66 -4.20
CA SER A 440 28.17 -3.33 -4.25
C SER A 440 28.67 -2.67 -2.96
N ASN A 441 27.79 -1.98 -2.24
CA ASN A 441 28.09 -1.33 -0.96
C ASN A 441 27.78 -2.21 0.26
N GLY A 442 27.36 -3.47 0.04
CA GLY A 442 27.34 -4.50 1.06
C GLY A 442 26.01 -4.74 1.77
N TRP A 443 25.00 -3.87 1.62
CA TRP A 443 23.67 -4.09 2.21
C TRP A 443 22.72 -4.82 1.26
N PRO A 444 21.68 -5.52 1.78
CA PRO A 444 20.62 -6.10 0.96
C PRO A 444 19.84 -5.02 0.20
N THR A 445 19.64 -5.23 -1.10
CA THR A 445 18.87 -4.37 -2.00
C THR A 445 17.83 -5.20 -2.75
N LEU A 446 16.66 -4.61 -2.96
CA LEU A 446 15.57 -5.23 -3.72
C LEU A 446 16.03 -5.53 -5.16
N THR A 447 15.75 -6.74 -5.63
CA THR A 447 16.09 -7.16 -7.00
C THR A 447 14.92 -6.88 -7.92
N VAL A 448 15.00 -5.82 -8.71
CA VAL A 448 14.05 -5.52 -9.80
C VAL A 448 14.71 -5.87 -11.13
N ARG A 449 14.09 -6.74 -11.92
CA ARG A 449 14.59 -7.15 -13.24
C ARG A 449 13.46 -7.12 -14.26
N GLY A 450 13.65 -6.39 -15.35
CA GLY A 450 12.59 -6.20 -16.36
C GLY A 450 11.31 -5.60 -15.75
N GLY A 451 11.48 -4.73 -14.74
CA GLY A 451 10.38 -4.09 -14.02
C GLY A 451 9.62 -5.03 -13.09
N ARG A 452 10.19 -6.19 -12.74
CA ARG A 452 9.52 -7.23 -11.96
C ARG A 452 10.33 -7.65 -10.73
N VAL A 453 9.61 -8.11 -9.71
CA VAL A 453 10.17 -8.70 -8.48
C VAL A 453 9.66 -10.13 -8.30
N SER A 454 10.50 -11.01 -7.78
CA SER A 454 10.11 -12.40 -7.49
C SER A 454 9.20 -12.49 -6.27
N LEU A 455 8.30 -13.47 -6.27
CA LEU A 455 7.46 -13.81 -5.13
C LEU A 455 7.80 -15.19 -4.55
N ALA A 456 8.79 -15.90 -5.10
CA ALA A 456 8.94 -17.33 -4.87
C ALA A 456 9.15 -17.68 -3.40
N SER A 457 10.00 -16.95 -2.68
CA SER A 457 10.19 -17.13 -1.23
C SER A 457 8.99 -16.70 -0.41
N LEU A 458 8.36 -15.57 -0.77
CA LEU A 458 7.21 -15.01 -0.05
C LEU A 458 6.04 -15.99 0.01
N GLN A 459 5.79 -16.71 -1.09
CA GLN A 459 4.71 -17.70 -1.19
C GLN A 459 4.86 -18.87 -0.23
N ARG A 460 6.08 -19.14 0.24
CA ARG A 460 6.35 -20.23 1.20
C ARG A 460 6.41 -19.75 2.65
N ALA A 461 6.36 -18.44 2.86
CA ALA A 461 6.57 -17.83 4.16
C ALA A 461 5.26 -17.50 4.87
N PRO A 462 5.21 -17.59 6.21
CA PRO A 462 4.12 -17.04 7.01
C PRO A 462 4.02 -15.54 6.75
N LEU A 463 2.91 -15.10 6.14
CA LEU A 463 2.69 -13.72 5.70
C LEU A 463 3.88 -13.09 4.96
N GLY A 464 4.63 -13.88 4.18
CA GLY A 464 5.78 -13.38 3.44
C GLY A 464 7.09 -13.21 4.22
N VAL A 465 7.10 -13.23 5.57
CA VAL A 465 8.30 -12.87 6.37
C VAL A 465 9.32 -14.01 6.52
N GLY A 466 8.91 -15.22 6.88
CA GLY A 466 9.80 -16.40 6.80
C GLY A 466 10.92 -16.54 7.85
N PHE A 467 11.22 -15.52 8.65
CA PHE A 467 12.21 -15.56 9.75
C PHE A 467 11.69 -14.85 11.00
N ALA A 468 12.31 -15.08 12.16
CA ALA A 468 11.98 -14.37 13.40
C ALA A 468 12.93 -13.19 13.58
N ILE A 469 12.42 -11.98 13.37
CA ILE A 469 13.17 -10.75 13.63
C ILE A 469 13.25 -10.49 15.14
N ASP A 470 14.44 -10.17 15.62
CA ASP A 470 14.63 -9.67 16.97
C ASP A 470 14.28 -8.17 17.00
N VAL A 471 13.07 -7.81 17.41
CA VAL A 471 12.65 -6.40 17.47
C VAL A 471 13.29 -5.64 18.64
N GLU A 472 13.84 -6.36 19.65
CA GLU A 472 14.41 -5.75 20.85
C GLU A 472 15.76 -5.06 20.58
N GLN A 473 16.34 -5.29 19.41
CA GLN A 473 17.50 -4.53 18.92
C GLN A 473 17.15 -3.09 18.50
N PHE A 474 15.86 -2.75 18.41
CA PHE A 474 15.35 -1.41 18.09
C PHE A 474 14.78 -0.70 19.33
N THR A 475 14.49 0.60 19.20
CA THR A 475 14.10 1.44 20.34
C THR A 475 12.66 1.15 20.76
N ASP A 476 12.46 0.70 21.99
CA ASP A 476 11.12 0.58 22.59
C ASP A 476 10.31 1.89 22.46
N ALA A 477 9.02 1.78 22.15
CA ALA A 477 8.16 2.93 21.84
C ALA A 477 8.08 3.97 22.97
N VAL A 478 8.10 3.54 24.24
CA VAL A 478 8.07 4.47 25.38
C VAL A 478 9.34 5.31 25.41
N ARG A 479 10.50 4.67 25.17
CA ARG A 479 11.79 5.37 25.10
C ARG A 479 11.89 6.27 23.88
N TRP A 480 11.44 5.79 22.72
CA TRP A 480 11.45 6.54 21.48
C TRP A 480 10.59 7.82 21.60
N ARG A 481 9.37 7.69 22.11
CA ARG A 481 8.46 8.82 22.37
C ARG A 481 9.08 9.85 23.32
N ALA A 482 9.78 9.39 24.37
CA ALA A 482 10.46 10.29 25.30
C ALA A 482 11.60 11.08 24.64
N GLY A 483 12.30 10.51 23.66
CA GLY A 483 13.38 11.16 22.92
C GLY A 483 12.91 12.23 21.94
N ILE A 484 11.67 12.15 21.46
CA ILE A 484 11.07 13.15 20.55
C ILE A 484 10.43 14.32 21.29
N ALA A 485 10.05 14.11 22.55
CA ALA A 485 9.48 15.17 23.39
C ALA A 485 10.54 16.14 23.97
N THR A 486 11.82 15.82 23.81
CA THR A 486 12.98 16.62 24.23
C THR A 486 13.64 17.27 23.03
#